data_AF-A0A950TV50-F1
#
_entry.id   AF-A0A950TV50-F1
#
_cell.length_a   1.000
_cell.length_b   1.000
_cell.length_c   1.000
_cell.angle_alpha   90.00
_cell.angle_beta   90.00
_cell.angle_gamma   90.00
#
_symmetry.space_group_name_H-M   'P 1'
#
loop_
_entity.id
_entity.type
_entity.pdbx_description
1 polymer ?
#
loop_
_entity_poly.entity_id
_entity_poly.type
_entity_poly.pdbx_seq_one_letter_code
_entity_poly.pdbx_strand_id
1 'polypeptide(L)'
;MTSEEVKALGLKKQDVYDTQKGPSFIRVYANNVQMGITMWDMSLSFGEIVGIENERPQIEQKVKINMPAGFVKALSNLLAHNLAEFERKHGEIQMLTNFDEEENAGKPPTGNGRKPTTRKPRSKRKT
;
A
#
# COMPACT_ATOMS: atom_id res chain seq x y z
N MET A 1 13.26 -17.54 -29.64
CA MET A 1 13.72 -16.67 -30.72
C MET A 1 15.21 -16.42 -30.55
N THR A 2 15.98 -16.65 -31.60
CA THR A 2 17.42 -16.41 -31.60
C THR A 2 17.69 -14.91 -31.74
N SER A 3 18.89 -14.47 -31.32
CA SER A 3 19.28 -13.05 -31.36
C SER A 3 19.22 -12.41 -32.75
N GLU A 4 19.16 -13.22 -33.80
CA GLU A 4 19.08 -12.77 -35.20
C GLU A 4 17.65 -12.42 -35.63
N GLU A 5 16.64 -13.16 -35.17
CA GLU A 5 15.23 -12.92 -35.48
C GLU A 5 14.72 -11.59 -34.89
N VAL A 6 15.24 -11.21 -33.71
CA VAL A 6 14.89 -9.95 -33.02
C VAL A 6 15.45 -8.73 -33.76
N LYS A 7 16.62 -8.88 -34.41
CA LYS A 7 17.25 -7.81 -35.20
C LYS A 7 16.50 -7.52 -36.51
N ALA A 8 15.93 -8.55 -37.14
CA ALA A 8 15.19 -8.43 -38.39
C ALA A 8 13.85 -7.68 -38.24
N LEU A 9 13.29 -7.63 -37.02
CA LEU A 9 12.00 -7.01 -36.73
C LEU A 9 12.09 -5.50 -36.39
N GLY A 10 13.25 -4.87 -36.49
CA GLY A 10 13.42 -3.43 -36.23
C GLY A 10 13.13 -2.99 -34.79
N LEU A 11 12.85 -3.94 -33.90
CA LEU A 11 12.76 -3.74 -32.47
C LEU A 11 14.18 -3.50 -31.96
N LYS A 12 14.48 -2.26 -31.58
CA LYS A 12 15.68 -1.99 -30.78
C LYS A 12 15.59 -2.89 -29.56
N LYS A 13 16.47 -3.89 -29.48
CA LYS A 13 16.72 -4.63 -28.25
C LYS A 13 16.93 -3.53 -27.21
N GLN A 14 16.05 -3.42 -26.22
CA GLN A 14 16.28 -2.52 -25.11
C GLN A 14 17.55 -3.08 -24.45
N ASP A 15 18.71 -2.55 -24.82
CA ASP A 15 20.00 -3.10 -24.45
C ASP A 15 20.17 -2.92 -22.93
N VAL A 16 19.73 -3.95 -22.21
CA VAL A 16 20.57 -4.78 -21.34
C VAL A 16 21.73 -4.00 -20.75
N TYR A 17 21.44 -3.17 -19.74
CA TYR A 17 22.47 -2.52 -18.94
C TYR A 17 23.37 -3.60 -18.30
N ASP A 18 24.68 -3.48 -18.48
CA ASP A 18 25.63 -4.29 -17.73
C ASP A 18 25.59 -3.86 -16.26
N THR A 19 25.05 -4.72 -15.40
CA THR A 19 24.82 -4.39 -14.00
C THR A 19 26.05 -4.80 -13.20
N GLN A 20 26.96 -3.85 -12.98
CA GLN A 20 28.12 -4.07 -12.14
C GLN A 20 27.82 -3.61 -10.70
N LYS A 21 28.09 -4.49 -9.73
CA LYS A 21 27.98 -4.16 -8.32
C LYS A 21 29.15 -3.26 -7.93
N GLY A 22 28.85 -2.07 -7.42
CA GLY A 22 29.85 -1.19 -6.82
C GLY A 22 30.50 -1.83 -5.58
N PRO A 23 31.66 -1.33 -5.14
CA PRO A 23 32.41 -1.88 -4.00
C PRO A 23 31.63 -1.84 -2.69
N SER A 24 30.68 -0.92 -2.54
CA SER A 24 29.81 -0.78 -1.36
C SER A 24 28.43 -1.44 -1.54
N PHE A 25 28.26 -2.29 -2.55
CA PHE A 25 26.99 -3.00 -2.74
C PHE A 25 26.81 -4.05 -1.64
N ILE A 26 25.84 -3.80 -0.76
CA ILE A 26 25.46 -4.71 0.31
C ILE A 26 24.06 -5.25 0.07
N ARG A 27 23.87 -6.54 0.40
CA ARG A 27 22.54 -7.14 0.47
C ARG A 27 22.12 -7.18 1.92
N VAL A 28 21.01 -6.52 2.24
CA VAL A 28 20.43 -6.53 3.58
C VAL A 28 19.05 -7.19 3.53
N TYR A 29 18.73 -7.96 4.57
CA TYR A 29 17.36 -8.35 4.85
C TYR A 29 16.67 -7.21 5.61
N ALA A 30 15.42 -6.93 5.23
CA ALA A 30 14.56 -5.96 5.89
C ALA A 30 13.12 -6.47 5.89
N ASN A 31 12.45 -6.35 7.04
CA ASN A 31 11.02 -6.65 7.22
C ASN A 31 10.20 -5.41 7.62
N ASN A 32 10.88 -4.28 7.79
CA ASN A 32 10.26 -2.98 8.02
C ASN A 32 10.74 -1.99 6.96
N VAL A 33 9.80 -1.21 6.45
CA VAL A 33 10.08 -0.06 5.59
C VAL A 33 9.35 1.16 6.13
N GLN A 34 10.07 2.26 6.25
CA GLN A 34 9.53 3.55 6.65
C GLN A 34 9.75 4.56 5.53
N MET A 35 8.71 5.31 5.19
CA MET A 35 8.78 6.40 4.22
C MET A 35 8.92 7.74 4.95
N GLY A 36 9.86 8.57 4.49
CA GLY A 36 10.00 9.96 4.90
C GLY A 36 9.81 10.87 3.70
N ILE A 37 9.07 11.96 3.86
CA ILE A 37 8.79 12.93 2.79
C ILE A 37 9.35 14.28 3.24
N THR A 38 10.10 14.93 2.35
CA THR A 38 10.52 16.32 2.51
C THR A 38 10.01 17.16 1.34
N MET A 39 10.23 18.48 1.38
CA MET A 39 9.90 19.37 0.25
C MET A 39 10.73 19.05 -1.01
N TRP A 40 11.92 18.49 -0.84
CA TRP A 40 12.90 18.34 -1.92
C TRP A 40 13.04 16.88 -2.39
N ASP A 41 12.89 15.94 -1.48
CA ASP A 41 13.13 14.52 -1.72
C ASP A 41 12.17 13.63 -0.92
N MET A 42 12.22 12.35 -1.25
CA MET A 42 11.57 11.28 -0.51
C MET A 42 12.63 10.27 -0.10
N SER A 43 12.42 9.63 1.05
CA SER A 43 13.35 8.63 1.56
C SER A 43 12.62 7.35 1.96
N LEU A 44 13.29 6.22 1.71
CA LEU A 44 12.89 4.91 2.20
C LEU A 44 13.97 4.42 3.15
N SER A 45 13.57 4.12 4.39
CA SER A 45 14.44 3.54 5.40
C SER A 45 14.02 2.09 5.61
N PHE A 46 14.96 1.18 5.38
CA PHE A 46 14.79 -0.26 5.49
C PHE A 46 15.42 -0.74 6.78
N GLY A 47 14.66 -1.51 7.56
CA GLY A 47 15.09 -2.03 8.84
C GLY A 47 14.57 -3.44 9.13
N GLU A 48 15.02 -3.96 10.26
CA GLU A 48 14.58 -5.24 10.81
C GLU A 48 13.96 -5.05 12.19
N ILE A 49 12.77 -5.60 12.39
CA ILE A 49 12.16 -5.72 13.72
C ILE A 49 12.89 -6.85 14.45
N VAL A 50 13.69 -6.49 15.45
CA VAL A 50 14.55 -7.43 16.20
C VAL A 50 13.90 -7.94 17.49
N GLY A 51 12.81 -7.31 17.92
CA GLY A 51 12.08 -7.72 19.13
C GLY A 51 10.99 -6.73 19.52
N ILE A 52 10.40 -6.97 20.70
CA ILE A 52 9.41 -6.09 21.33
C ILE A 52 9.92 -5.79 22.74
N GLU A 53 10.08 -4.51 23.06
CA GLU A 53 10.48 -4.04 24.38
C GLU A 53 9.50 -2.97 24.85
N ASN A 54 9.00 -3.07 26.07
CA ASN A 54 8.00 -2.14 26.64
C ASN A 54 6.80 -1.93 25.71
N GLU A 55 6.25 -3.03 25.16
CA GLU A 55 5.10 -3.02 24.22
C GLU A 55 5.36 -2.28 22.90
N ARG A 56 6.62 -1.94 22.58
CA ARG A 56 6.99 -1.27 21.33
C ARG A 56 7.93 -2.15 20.51
N PRO A 57 7.68 -2.28 19.18
CA PRO A 57 8.60 -2.99 18.30
C PRO A 57 9.92 -2.23 18.22
N GLN A 58 11.02 -2.92 18.47
CA GLN A 58 12.36 -2.39 18.29
C GLN A 58 12.80 -2.63 16.85
N ILE A 59 13.10 -1.55 16.12
CA ILE A 59 13.43 -1.57 14.70
C ILE A 59 14.90 -1.16 14.53
N GLU A 60 15.72 -2.08 14.06
CA GLU A 60 17.09 -1.82 13.66
C GLU A 60 17.12 -1.28 12.21
N GLN A 61 17.42 -0.01 12.03
CA GLN A 61 17.52 0.62 10.71
C GLN A 61 18.85 0.24 10.05
N LYS A 62 18.79 -0.37 8.85
CA LYS A 62 19.97 -0.89 8.15
C LYS A 62 20.41 -0.02 6.99
N VAL A 63 19.46 0.41 6.15
CA VAL A 63 19.76 1.17 4.92
C VAL A 63 18.72 2.26 4.74
N LYS A 64 19.17 3.47 4.42
CA LYS A 64 18.30 4.57 4.01
C LYS A 64 18.68 5.03 2.61
N ILE A 65 17.66 5.18 1.76
CA ILE A 65 17.81 5.64 0.38
C ILE A 65 17.01 6.93 0.23
N ASN A 66 17.69 8.01 -0.17
CA ASN A 66 17.06 9.29 -0.52
C ASN A 66 16.97 9.41 -2.04
N MET A 67 15.80 9.80 -2.54
CA MET A 67 15.47 9.84 -3.96
C MET A 67 14.62 11.07 -4.30
N PRO A 68 14.80 11.67 -5.49
CA PRO A 68 13.87 12.66 -6.01
C PRO A 68 12.46 12.07 -6.20
N ALA A 69 11.42 12.89 -6.06
CA ALA A 69 10.02 12.46 -6.18
C ALA A 69 9.71 11.74 -7.52
N GLY A 70 10.30 12.21 -8.62
CA GLY A 70 10.13 11.57 -9.93
C GLY A 70 10.66 10.13 -9.97
N PHE A 71 11.78 9.86 -9.28
CA PHE A 71 12.34 8.52 -9.20
C PHE A 71 11.49 7.61 -8.31
N VAL A 72 10.96 8.13 -7.20
CA VAL A 72 10.03 7.37 -6.34
C VAL A 72 8.76 6.99 -7.09
N LYS A 73 8.22 7.88 -7.93
CA LYS A 73 7.06 7.55 -8.78
C LYS A 73 7.37 6.46 -9.81
N ALA A 74 8.56 6.48 -10.41
CA ALA A 74 8.98 5.41 -11.30
C ALA A 74 9.13 4.07 -10.53
N LEU A 75 9.72 4.12 -9.33
CA LEU A 75 9.86 2.96 -8.45
C LEU A 75 8.50 2.38 -8.03
N SER A 76 7.52 3.22 -7.68
CA SER A 76 6.19 2.74 -7.29
C SER A 76 5.50 1.99 -8.43
N ASN A 77 5.61 2.50 -9.66
CA ASN A 77 5.05 1.83 -10.84
C ASN A 77 5.73 0.49 -11.11
N LEU A 78 7.06 0.45 -11.00
CA LEU A 78 7.83 -0.79 -11.17
C LEU A 78 7.44 -1.82 -10.10
N LEU A 79 7.32 -1.40 -8.84
CA LEU A 79 6.93 -2.27 -7.73
C LEU A 79 5.50 -2.80 -7.93
N ALA A 80 4.55 -1.94 -8.24
CA ALA A 80 3.15 -2.34 -8.48
C ALA A 80 3.04 -3.37 -9.60
N HIS A 81 3.75 -3.15 -10.72
CA HIS A 81 3.75 -4.08 -11.84
C HIS A 81 4.34 -5.45 -11.45
N ASN A 82 5.51 -5.46 -10.80
CA ASN A 82 6.16 -6.72 -10.40
C ASN A 82 5.38 -7.45 -9.30
N LEU A 83 4.72 -6.72 -8.41
CA LEU A 83 3.86 -7.30 -7.38
C LEU A 83 2.64 -7.98 -8.01
N ALA A 84 1.95 -7.31 -8.93
CA ALA A 84 0.82 -7.89 -9.64
C ALA A 84 1.20 -9.16 -10.43
N GLU A 85 2.37 -9.14 -11.08
CA GLU A 85 2.93 -10.31 -11.77
C GLU A 85 3.26 -11.47 -10.82
N PHE A 86 3.75 -11.15 -9.61
CA PHE A 86 4.02 -12.12 -8.56
C PHE A 86 2.72 -12.74 -8.05
N GLU A 87 1.72 -11.92 -7.72
CA GLU A 87 0.42 -12.39 -7.21
C GLU A 87 -0.32 -13.24 -8.25
N ARG A 88 -0.24 -12.89 -9.53
CA ARG A 88 -0.80 -13.72 -10.61
C ARG A 88 -0.21 -15.13 -10.63
N LYS A 89 1.05 -15.31 -10.22
CA LYS A 89 1.75 -16.60 -10.22
C LYS A 89 1.62 -17.36 -8.91
N HIS A 90 1.56 -16.66 -7.78
CA HIS A 90 1.68 -17.24 -6.44
C HIS A 90 0.41 -17.10 -5.58
N GLY A 91 -0.60 -16.39 -6.05
CA GLY A 91 -1.81 -16.05 -5.30
C GLY A 91 -1.76 -14.63 -4.74
N GLU A 92 -2.94 -14.09 -4.44
CA GLU A 92 -3.13 -12.73 -3.91
C GLU A 92 -2.59 -12.60 -2.49
N ILE A 93 -1.87 -11.50 -2.23
CA ILE A 93 -1.37 -11.16 -0.90
C ILE A 93 -2.45 -10.35 -0.18
N GLN A 94 -3.21 -11.02 0.68
CA GLN A 94 -4.20 -10.35 1.51
C GLN A 94 -3.50 -9.58 2.63
N MET A 95 -3.63 -8.25 2.60
CA MET A 95 -3.25 -7.40 3.73
C MET A 95 -4.48 -7.13 4.60
N LEU A 96 -4.31 -7.16 5.92
CA LEU A 96 -5.30 -6.65 6.85
C LEU A 96 -5.25 -5.12 6.77
N THR A 97 -6.14 -4.52 5.98
CA THR A 97 -6.33 -3.07 5.96
C THR A 97 -7.02 -2.64 7.24
N ASN A 98 -6.26 -2.18 8.24
CA ASN A 98 -6.82 -1.43 9.37
C ASN A 98 -7.20 0.03 8.98
N PHE A 99 -7.30 0.33 7.69
CA PHE A 99 -7.58 1.68 7.17
C PHE A 99 -9.08 1.90 6.89
N ASP A 100 -9.92 0.88 7.03
CA ASP A 100 -11.33 0.92 6.60
C ASP A 100 -12.34 1.23 7.72
N GLU A 101 -11.91 1.41 8.99
CA GLU A 101 -12.85 1.45 10.14
C GLU A 101 -13.20 2.85 10.70
N GLU A 102 -12.56 3.95 10.30
CA GLU A 102 -12.86 5.27 10.91
C GLU A 102 -13.82 6.18 10.13
N GLU A 103 -14.16 5.91 8.86
CA GLU A 103 -15.01 6.84 8.07
C GLU A 103 -16.54 6.66 8.27
N ASN A 104 -17.00 5.59 8.95
CA ASN A 104 -18.44 5.35 9.16
C ASN A 104 -18.94 5.39 10.61
N ALA A 105 -18.13 5.84 11.57
CA ALA A 105 -18.56 5.99 12.97
C ALA A 105 -19.24 7.34 13.30
N GLY A 106 -19.61 8.14 12.28
CA GLY A 106 -20.06 9.53 12.46
C GLY A 106 -21.45 9.89 11.92
N LYS A 107 -22.23 8.96 11.33
CA LYS A 107 -23.60 9.27 10.90
C LYS A 107 -24.60 8.86 11.98
N PRO A 108 -25.27 9.81 12.66
CA PRO A 108 -26.36 9.46 13.57
C PRO A 108 -27.47 8.76 12.77
N PRO A 109 -28.15 7.74 13.36
CA PRO A 109 -29.22 7.02 12.67
C PRO A 109 -30.30 8.00 12.24
N THR A 110 -30.46 8.15 10.93
CA THR A 110 -31.46 9.00 10.30
C THR A 110 -32.83 8.48 10.71
N GLY A 111 -33.64 9.34 11.33
CA GLY A 111 -34.88 9.00 12.01
C GLY A 111 -35.80 8.11 11.18
N ASN A 112 -36.12 6.96 11.75
CA ASN A 112 -37.09 6.02 11.20
C ASN A 112 -38.47 6.68 11.13
N GLY A 113 -39.01 6.84 9.91
CA GLY A 113 -40.33 7.37 9.64
C GLY A 113 -41.43 6.51 10.27
N ARG A 114 -41.91 6.90 11.45
CA ARG A 114 -43.16 6.37 12.01
C ARG A 114 -44.33 7.10 11.36
N LYS A 115 -45.08 6.40 10.49
CA LYS A 115 -46.40 6.83 10.02
C LYS A 115 -47.29 7.17 11.23
N PRO A 116 -47.99 8.32 11.26
CA PRO A 116 -48.89 8.64 12.35
C PRO A 116 -50.12 7.76 12.29
N THR A 117 -50.31 6.91 13.32
CA THR A 117 -51.53 6.12 13.51
C THR A 117 -52.63 7.02 14.06
N THR A 118 -53.66 7.28 13.26
CA THR A 118 -54.87 8.01 13.63
C THR A 118 -55.63 7.27 14.74
N ARG A 119 -55.55 7.76 15.99
CA ARG A 119 -56.38 7.24 17.10
C ARG A 119 -57.77 7.88 17.03
N LYS A 120 -58.80 7.07 16.77
CA LYS A 120 -60.23 7.45 16.90
C LYS A 120 -60.56 7.82 18.36
N PRO A 121 -61.38 8.84 18.61
CA PRO A 121 -61.79 9.23 19.96
C PRO A 121 -62.79 8.23 20.56
N ARG A 122 -62.55 7.82 21.81
CA ARG A 122 -63.39 6.94 22.61
C ARG A 122 -64.58 7.75 23.16
N SER A 123 -65.78 7.41 22.70
CA SER A 123 -67.06 7.92 23.18
C SER A 123 -67.19 7.75 24.71
N LYS A 124 -67.55 8.84 25.40
CA LYS A 124 -67.85 8.87 26.83
C LYS A 124 -69.23 8.26 27.06
N ARG A 125 -69.30 7.23 27.92
CA ARG A 125 -70.52 6.61 28.43
C ARG A 125 -71.19 7.60 29.39
N LYS A 126 -72.42 8.04 29.07
CA LYS A 126 -73.30 8.78 30.00
C LYS A 126 -73.76 7.84 31.12
N THR A 127 -73.75 8.37 32.34
CA THR A 127 -74.56 7.96 33.50
C THR A 127 -76.05 8.04 33.19
#